data_AF-A0A5R9IRL1-F1
#
_entry.id   AF-A0A5R9IRL1-F1
#
_cell.length_a   1.000
_cell.length_b   1.000
_cell.length_c   1.000
_cell.angle_alpha   90.00
_cell.angle_beta   90.00
_cell.angle_gamma   90.00
#
_symmetry.space_group_name_H-M   'P 1'
#
loop_
_entity.id
_entity.type
_entity.pdbx_description
1 polymer ?
#
loop_
_entity_poly.entity_id
_entity_poly.type
_entity_poly.pdbx_seq_one_letter_code
_entity_poly.pdbx_strand_id
1 'polypeptide(L)' 'MMQNGIDFLTLDSPLNAVNFYHRLGFIDAGQGKFITQNGTNLDSVQMIKYLTNSH' A
#
# COMPACT_ATOMS: atom_id res chain seq x y z
N MET A 1 23.66 17.40 -5.39
CA MET A 1 23.45 15.96 -5.18
C MET A 1 21.94 15.76 -5.12
N MET A 2 21.33 15.02 -6.06
CA MET A 2 19.89 14.78 -6.03
C MET A 2 19.61 13.69 -5.01
N GLN A 3 19.11 14.07 -3.83
CA GLN A 3 18.55 13.12 -2.88
C GLN A 3 17.13 12.83 -3.38
N ASN A 4 16.96 11.71 -4.09
CA ASN A 4 15.63 11.23 -4.48
C ASN A 4 14.91 10.76 -3.21
N GLY A 5 14.27 11.69 -2.50
CA GLY A 5 13.39 11.38 -1.38
C GLY A 5 12.23 10.52 -1.87
N ILE A 6 11.91 9.47 -1.14
CA ILE A 6 10.66 8.73 -1.34
C ILE A 6 9.59 9.50 -0.56
N ASP A 7 8.60 10.05 -1.25
CA ASP A 7 7.54 10.86 -0.62
C ASP A 7 6.40 10.00 -0.05
N PHE A 8 6.17 8.82 -0.61
CA PHE A 8 5.11 7.92 -0.20
C PHE A 8 5.39 6.46 -0.58
N LEU A 9 4.74 5.55 0.13
CA LEU A 9 4.73 4.11 -0.16
C LEU A 9 3.32 3.69 -0.60
N THR A 10 3.21 2.87 -1.64
CA THR A 10 1.94 2.31 -2.11
C THR A 10 1.98 0.78 -2.08
N LEU A 11 0.84 0.15 -1.82
CA LEU A 11 0.68 -1.30 -1.90
C LEU A 11 -0.75 -1.70 -2.26
N ASP A 12 -0.89 -2.88 -2.85
CA ASP A 12 -2.16 -3.61 -2.95
C ASP A 12 -2.28 -4.57 -1.76
N SER A 13 -3.20 -4.29 -0.84
CA SER A 13 -3.39 -5.08 0.37
C SER A 13 -4.44 -6.16 0.16
N PRO A 14 -4.20 -7.43 0.51
CA PRO A 14 -5.27 -8.40 0.61
C PRO A 14 -6.24 -7.99 1.73
N LEU A 15 -7.53 -8.31 1.55
CA LEU A 15 -8.59 -7.84 2.45
C LEU A 15 -8.34 -8.17 3.95
N ASN A 16 -7.70 -9.29 4.23
CA ASN A 16 -7.39 -9.72 5.60
C ASN A 16 -6.25 -8.94 6.27
N ALA A 17 -5.44 -8.19 5.51
CA ALA A 17 -4.30 -7.43 6.02
C ALA A 17 -4.55 -5.92 6.11
N VAL A 18 -5.67 -5.41 5.58
CA VAL A 18 -6.01 -3.98 5.56
C VAL A 18 -5.87 -3.34 6.95
N ASN A 19 -6.47 -3.94 7.97
CA ASN A 19 -6.40 -3.44 9.35
C ASN A 19 -4.97 -3.40 9.92
N PHE A 20 -4.09 -4.30 9.48
CA PHE A 20 -2.69 -4.27 9.88
C PHE A 20 -1.99 -3.05 9.27
N TYR A 21 -2.22 -2.76 7.99
CA TYR A 21 -1.62 -1.60 7.31
C TYR A 21 -2.19 -0.26 7.76
N HIS A 22 -3.47 -0.18 8.11
CA HIS A 22 -4.03 1.00 8.78
C HIS A 22 -3.27 1.36 10.05
N ARG A 23 -2.95 0.35 10.89
CA ARG A 23 -2.17 0.56 12.13
C ARG A 23 -0.74 1.04 11.85
N LEU A 24 -0.20 0.75 10.66
CA LEU A 24 1.11 1.22 10.21
C LEU A 24 1.05 2.60 9.55
N GLY A 25 -0.12 3.24 9.48
CA GLY A 25 -0.30 4.57 8.93
C GLY A 25 -0.55 4.61 7.42
N PHE A 26 -0.91 3.48 6.80
CA PHE A 26 -1.45 3.49 5.45
C PHE A 26 -2.93 3.90 5.47
N ILE A 27 -3.40 4.55 4.41
CA ILE A 27 -4.81 4.91 4.18
C ILE A 27 -5.31 4.28 2.88
N ASP A 28 -6.63 4.12 2.78
CA ASP A 28 -7.28 3.58 1.59
C ASP A 28 -7.21 4.59 0.43
N ALA A 29 -6.71 4.13 -0.71
CA ALA A 29 -6.65 4.90 -1.96
C ALA A 29 -7.62 4.37 -3.03
N GLY A 30 -8.02 3.10 -2.95
CA GLY A 30 -8.95 2.49 -3.90
C GLY A 30 -9.17 1.00 -3.68
N GLN A 31 -9.94 0.38 -4.56
CA GLN A 31 -10.10 -1.06 -4.62
C GLN A 31 -9.43 -1.61 -5.88
N GLY A 32 -8.83 -2.79 -5.77
CA GLY A 32 -8.08 -3.43 -6.83
C GLY A 32 -8.27 -4.94 -6.84
N LYS A 33 -7.54 -5.58 -7.74
CA LYS A 33 -7.37 -7.03 -7.77
C LYS A 33 -5.91 -7.33 -8.05
N PHE A 34 -5.34 -8.34 -7.40
CA PHE A 34 -4.04 -8.87 -7.78
C PHE A 34 -4.13 -10.34 -8.15
N ILE A 35 -3.28 -10.73 -9.10
CA ILE A 35 -3.15 -12.11 -9.54
C ILE A 35 -2.02 -12.74 -8.75
N THR A 36 -2.34 -13.77 -7.97
CA THR A 36 -1.33 -14.60 -7.31
C THR A 36 -0.51 -15.36 -8.37
N GLN A 37 0.68 -15.83 -8.01
CA GLN A 37 1.53 -16.59 -8.95
C GLN A 37 0.87 -17.85 -9.52
N ASN A 38 -0.13 -18.42 -8.81
CA ASN A 38 -0.91 -19.57 -9.28
C ASN A 38 -2.14 -19.18 -10.13
N GLY A 39 -2.30 -17.91 -10.50
CA GLY A 39 -3.36 -17.43 -11.40
C GLY A 39 -4.68 -17.08 -10.71
N THR A 40 -4.74 -17.07 -9.38
CA THR A 40 -5.97 -16.70 -8.65
C THR A 40 -6.10 -15.18 -8.59
N ASN A 41 -7.25 -14.67 -9.02
CA ASN A 41 -7.60 -13.26 -8.82
C ASN A 41 -8.13 -13.07 -7.40
N LEU A 42 -7.49 -12.22 -6.62
CA LEU A 42 -7.93 -11.85 -5.28
C LEU A 42 -8.25 -10.37 -5.23
N ASP A 43 -9.34 -10.02 -4.54
CA ASP A 43 -9.69 -8.64 -4.27
C ASP A 43 -8.65 -8.00 -3.32
N SER A 44 -8.31 -6.74 -3.61
CA SER A 44 -7.40 -5.94 -2.80
C SER A 44 -7.94 -4.54 -2.51
N VAL A 45 -7.35 -3.91 -1.51
CA VAL A 45 -7.45 -2.48 -1.27
C VAL A 45 -6.11 -1.85 -1.62
N GLN A 46 -6.12 -0.89 -2.53
CA GLN A 46 -4.96 -0.06 -2.81
C GLN A 46 -4.78 0.89 -1.64
N MET A 47 -3.58 0.91 -1.07
CA MET A 47 -3.27 1.71 0.10
C MET A 47 -2.02 2.57 -0.12
N ILE A 48 -2.00 3.76 0.49
CA ILE A 48 -0.89 4.71 0.43
C ILE A 48 -0.47 5.15 1.84
N LYS A 49 0.83 5.31 2.07
CA LYS A 49 1.40 5.94 3.27
C LYS A 49 2.33 7.07 2.86
N TYR A 50 2.02 8.28 3.29
CA TYR A 50 2.90 9.43 3.10
C TYR A 50 4.06 9.36 4.10
N LEU A 51 5.29 9.56 3.61
CA LEU A 51 6.47 9.64 4.43
C LEU A 51 6.68 11.11 4.79
N THR A 52 6.34 11.49 6.01
CA THR A 52 6.75 12.80 6.53
C THR A 52 8.27 12.78 6.69
N ASN A 53 8.98 13.69 6.01
CA ASN A 53 10.37 13.97 6.30
C ASN A 53 10.45 14.51 7.74
N SER A 54 10.75 13.63 8.69
CA SER A 54 11.17 14.05 10.03
C SER A 54 12.53 14.73 9.85
N HIS A 55 12.50 16.06 9.80
CA HIS A 55 13.68 16.92 9.89
C HIS A 55 14.38 16.77 11.23
#